data_AF-A0A368H0V9-F1
#
_entry.id   AF-A0A368H0V9-F1
#
_cell.length_a   1.000
_cell.length_b   1.000
_cell.length_c   1.000
_cell.angle_alpha   90.00
_cell.angle_beta   90.00
_cell.angle_gamma   90.00
#
_symmetry.space_group_name_H-M   'P 1'
#
loop_
_entity.id
_entity.type
_entity.pdbx_description
1 polymer ?
#
loop_
_entity_poly.entity_id
_entity_poly.type
_entity_poly.pdbx_seq_one_letter_code
_entity_poly.pdbx_strand_id
1 'polypeptide(L)'
;MGKISRFEQKYQFGWRVVASLGRLTPLLYAKSRYTLFFTVLTLGCAIGNRNTHISDEIVAQKSGTITGRFYKVLLQRDQAAFWNTFTLATLICIGQCLILGSIAFFSWCLYLCFRDNFVTSLHKLYFSHNVYYTINAIDDKGIDNPDQRITQDVEKLCRLLATKITPSLLVAPFVIGFYTFKTWET
;
A
#
# COMPACT_ATOMS: atom_id res chain seq x y z
N MET A 1 -21.83 17.98 37.34
CA MET A 1 -21.09 19.12 36.77
C MET A 1 -20.94 18.89 35.27
N GLY A 2 -21.38 19.86 34.46
CA GLY A 2 -21.12 20.03 33.03
C GLY A 2 -21.39 18.88 32.07
N LYS A 3 -22.62 18.79 31.51
CA LYS A 3 -22.84 18.06 30.24
C LYS A 3 -22.12 18.85 29.14
N ILE A 4 -20.89 18.47 28.82
CA ILE A 4 -20.16 19.02 27.66
C ILE A 4 -20.92 18.55 26.41
N SER A 5 -21.39 19.51 25.62
CA SER A 5 -22.05 19.29 24.34
C SER A 5 -21.23 18.32 23.50
N ARG A 6 -21.78 17.12 23.25
CA ARG A 6 -21.27 16.22 22.22
C ARG A 6 -21.42 16.94 20.88
N PHE A 7 -20.38 17.65 20.47
CA PHE A 7 -20.24 18.04 19.06
C PHE A 7 -20.11 16.73 18.27
N GLU A 8 -21.23 16.22 17.75
CA GLU A 8 -21.21 15.20 16.71
C GLU A 8 -20.56 15.80 15.47
N GLN A 9 -19.24 15.68 15.37
CA GLN A 9 -18.54 15.96 14.13
C GLN A 9 -19.04 14.96 13.09
N LYS A 10 -19.89 15.43 12.17
CA LYS A 10 -20.30 14.66 11.00
C LYS A 10 -19.08 14.45 10.10
N TYR A 11 -18.42 13.31 10.27
CA TYR A 11 -17.33 12.89 9.40
C TYR A 11 -17.92 12.52 8.03
N GLN A 12 -17.91 13.47 7.11
CA GLN A 12 -18.25 13.24 5.71
C GLN A 12 -17.00 12.88 4.92
N PHE A 13 -17.09 11.85 4.10
CA PHE A 13 -16.04 11.51 3.16
C PHE A 13 -15.99 12.60 2.08
N GLY A 14 -14.87 13.31 1.97
CA GLY A 14 -14.72 14.44 1.06
C GLY A 14 -13.30 15.01 1.04
N TRP A 15 -13.12 16.15 0.36
CA TRP A 15 -11.81 16.80 0.17
C TRP A 15 -11.06 17.10 1.48
N ARG A 16 -11.80 17.30 2.58
CA ARG A 16 -11.24 17.49 3.92
C ARG A 16 -10.40 16.29 4.39
N VAL A 17 -10.79 15.07 4.04
CA VAL A 17 -10.04 13.85 4.41
C VAL A 17 -8.71 13.84 3.68
N VAL A 18 -8.70 14.14 2.38
CA VAL A 18 -7.47 14.20 1.56
C VAL A 18 -6.53 15.29 2.09
N ALA A 19 -7.05 16.48 2.36
CA ALA A 19 -6.26 17.58 2.92
C ALA A 19 -5.70 17.24 4.32
N SER A 20 -6.48 16.55 5.16
CA SER A 20 -6.03 16.10 6.48
C SER A 20 -4.95 15.03 6.37
N LEU A 21 -5.09 14.08 5.44
CA LEU A 21 -4.09 13.06 5.14
C LEU A 21 -2.76 13.70 4.67
N GLY A 22 -2.85 14.76 3.87
CA GLY A 22 -1.71 15.57 3.42
C GLY A 22 -0.95 16.24 4.56
N ARG A 23 -1.66 16.70 5.60
CA ARG A 23 -1.04 17.26 6.83
C ARG A 23 -0.37 16.19 7.69
N LEU A 24 -0.85 14.94 7.62
CA LEU A 24 -0.30 13.80 8.35
C LEU A 24 0.91 13.16 7.66
N THR A 25 1.09 13.41 6.36
CA THR A 25 2.20 12.88 5.56
C THR A 25 3.58 13.25 6.10
N PRO A 26 3.88 14.51 6.49
CA PRO A 26 5.20 14.86 7.05
C PRO A 26 5.49 14.15 8.38
N LEU A 27 4.46 13.81 9.17
CA LEU A 27 4.62 13.06 10.44
C LEU A 27 5.01 11.59 10.18
N LEU A 28 4.53 11.00 9.09
CA LEU A 28 4.89 9.63 8.67
C LEU A 28 6.37 9.53 8.27
N TYR A 29 6.93 10.58 7.66
CA TYR A 29 8.33 10.63 7.20
C TYR A 29 9.29 11.37 8.15
N ALA A 30 8.88 11.62 9.40
CA ALA A 30 9.67 12.37 10.38
C ALA A 30 11.10 11.83 10.58
N LYS A 31 11.32 10.51 10.50
CA LYS A 31 12.66 9.89 10.37
C LYS A 31 12.87 9.38 8.94
N SER A 32 13.46 10.24 8.11
CA SER A 32 13.51 10.08 6.66
C SER A 32 14.32 8.87 6.14
N ARG A 33 15.41 8.46 6.81
CA ARG A 33 16.41 7.53 6.22
C ARG A 33 15.87 6.11 5.91
N TYR A 34 15.27 5.44 6.90
CA TYR A 34 14.77 4.07 6.72
C TYR A 34 13.40 4.04 6.05
N THR A 35 12.53 5.00 6.37
CA THR A 35 11.20 5.09 5.79
C THR A 35 11.27 5.33 4.29
N LEU A 36 12.13 6.25 3.81
CA LEU A 36 12.30 6.46 2.37
C LEU A 36 12.85 5.21 1.67
N PHE A 37 13.84 4.55 2.27
CA PHE A 37 14.41 3.32 1.70
C PHE A 37 13.33 2.24 1.52
N PHE A 38 12.52 1.96 2.55
CA PHE A 38 11.45 0.98 2.45
C PHE A 38 10.32 1.42 1.50
N THR A 39 10.02 2.73 1.40
CA THR A 39 9.06 3.19 0.38
C THR A 39 9.57 3.00 -1.03
N VAL A 40 10.85 3.27 -1.30
CA VAL A 40 11.48 3.08 -2.62
C VAL A 40 11.56 1.60 -2.97
N LEU A 41 11.88 0.75 -1.99
CA LEU A 41 11.93 -0.70 -2.17
C LEU A 41 10.55 -1.30 -2.40
N THR A 42 9.55 -0.85 -1.64
CA THR A 42 8.13 -1.19 -1.88
C THR A 42 7.68 -0.69 -3.25
N LEU A 43 8.14 0.49 -3.70
CA LEU A 43 7.93 1.02 -5.05
C LEU A 43 8.52 0.11 -6.12
N GLY A 44 9.79 -0.27 -5.99
CA GLY A 44 10.48 -1.13 -6.94
C GLY A 44 9.77 -2.49 -7.08
N CYS A 45 9.37 -3.09 -5.96
CA CYS A 45 8.62 -4.34 -5.97
C CYS A 45 7.17 -4.18 -6.45
N ALA A 46 6.50 -3.06 -6.14
CA ALA A 46 5.15 -2.78 -6.62
C ALA A 46 5.10 -2.52 -8.13
N ILE A 47 6.09 -1.78 -8.66
CA ILE A 47 6.31 -1.61 -10.09
C ILE A 47 6.65 -2.95 -10.72
N GLY A 48 7.54 -3.74 -10.10
CA GLY A 48 7.87 -5.10 -10.54
C GLY A 48 6.64 -5.99 -10.65
N ASN A 49 5.82 -6.05 -9.61
CA ASN A 49 4.58 -6.83 -9.61
C ASN A 49 3.53 -6.29 -10.55
N ARG A 50 3.46 -4.97 -10.75
CA ARG A 50 2.53 -4.42 -11.71
C ARG A 50 2.99 -4.64 -13.14
N ASN A 51 4.29 -4.57 -13.43
CA ASN A 51 4.84 -5.02 -14.71
C ASN A 51 4.55 -6.51 -14.88
N THR A 52 4.65 -7.30 -13.80
CA THR A 52 4.20 -8.70 -13.80
C THR A 52 2.70 -8.81 -14.00
N HIS A 53 1.85 -7.92 -13.48
CA HIS A 53 0.39 -7.96 -13.66
C HIS A 53 -0.10 -7.40 -15.00
N ILE A 54 0.57 -6.40 -15.56
CA ILE A 54 0.42 -5.97 -16.95
C ILE A 54 0.85 -7.13 -17.82
N SER A 55 1.97 -7.79 -17.45
CA SER A 55 2.33 -9.03 -18.08
C SER A 55 1.36 -10.15 -17.76
N ASP A 56 0.60 -10.19 -16.66
CA ASP A 56 -0.45 -11.18 -16.35
C ASP A 56 -1.74 -10.87 -17.08
N GLU A 57 -2.01 -9.62 -17.47
CA GLU A 57 -3.15 -9.24 -18.30
C GLU A 57 -2.82 -9.56 -19.76
N ILE A 58 -1.60 -9.22 -20.20
CA ILE A 58 -1.00 -9.66 -21.46
C ILE A 58 -0.79 -11.18 -21.45
N VAL A 59 -0.49 -11.81 -20.32
CA VAL A 59 -0.36 -13.25 -20.07
C VAL A 59 -1.69 -13.85 -19.71
N ALA A 60 -2.77 -13.14 -19.48
CA ALA A 60 -4.12 -13.71 -19.44
C ALA A 60 -4.61 -13.84 -20.88
N GLN A 61 -4.40 -12.78 -21.68
CA GLN A 61 -4.48 -12.86 -23.15
C GLN A 61 -3.56 -13.95 -23.70
N LYS A 62 -2.29 -13.96 -23.27
CA LYS A 62 -1.30 -14.98 -23.64
C LYS A 62 -1.42 -16.28 -22.87
N SER A 63 -2.27 -16.42 -21.86
CA SER A 63 -2.53 -17.68 -21.12
C SER A 63 -3.63 -18.43 -21.82
N GLY A 64 -4.59 -17.72 -22.44
CA GLY A 64 -5.36 -18.29 -23.55
C GLY A 64 -4.43 -18.85 -24.63
N THR A 65 -3.32 -18.15 -24.94
CA THR A 65 -2.34 -18.63 -25.93
C THR A 65 -1.30 -19.64 -25.39
N ILE A 66 -0.97 -19.65 -24.09
CA ILE A 66 -0.01 -20.56 -23.45
C ILE A 66 -0.73 -21.86 -23.15
N THR A 67 -1.94 -21.81 -22.59
CA THR A 67 -2.85 -22.97 -22.48
C THR A 67 -3.14 -23.53 -23.88
N GLY A 68 -3.36 -22.66 -24.88
CA GLY A 68 -3.47 -23.06 -26.29
C GLY A 68 -2.18 -23.66 -26.86
N ARG A 69 -0.99 -23.13 -26.53
CA ARG A 69 0.31 -23.70 -26.91
C ARG A 69 0.58 -25.02 -26.21
N PHE A 70 0.24 -25.16 -24.93
CA PHE A 70 0.30 -26.41 -24.19
C PHE A 70 -0.57 -27.46 -24.88
N TYR A 71 -1.82 -27.11 -25.22
CA TYR A 71 -2.72 -28.01 -25.93
C TYR A 71 -2.18 -28.40 -27.31
N LYS A 72 -1.64 -27.43 -28.07
CA LYS A 72 -1.03 -27.65 -29.39
C LYS A 72 0.20 -28.57 -29.31
N VAL A 73 1.09 -28.36 -28.35
CA VAL A 73 2.30 -29.18 -28.16
C VAL A 73 1.93 -30.60 -27.69
N LEU A 74 0.91 -30.74 -26.84
CA LEU A 74 0.38 -32.04 -26.44
C LEU A 74 -0.19 -32.82 -27.64
N LEU A 75 -0.93 -32.12 -28.51
CA LEU A 75 -1.53 -32.69 -29.71
C LEU A 75 -0.47 -33.10 -30.75
N GLN A 76 0.61 -32.31 -30.87
CA GLN A 76 1.73 -32.59 -31.77
C GLN A 76 2.70 -33.67 -31.24
N ARG A 77 2.52 -34.16 -30.01
CA ARG A 77 3.39 -35.15 -29.34
C ARG A 77 4.87 -34.78 -29.33
N ASP A 78 5.19 -33.49 -29.34
CA ASP A 78 6.57 -33.00 -29.24
C ASP A 78 7.00 -32.91 -27.78
N GLN A 79 7.78 -33.90 -27.34
CA GLN A 79 8.26 -34.00 -25.97
C GLN A 79 9.24 -32.87 -25.61
N ALA A 80 10.10 -32.43 -26.56
CA ALA A 80 11.11 -31.42 -26.27
C ALA A 80 10.48 -30.03 -26.10
N ALA A 81 9.52 -29.69 -26.96
CA ALA A 81 8.77 -28.43 -26.85
C ALA A 81 7.90 -28.38 -25.58
N PHE A 82 7.38 -29.52 -25.11
CA PHE A 82 6.58 -29.60 -23.89
C PHE A 82 7.41 -29.21 -22.66
N TRP A 83 8.57 -29.84 -22.49
CA TRP A 83 9.45 -29.56 -21.34
C TRP A 83 9.93 -28.11 -21.33
N ASN A 84 10.26 -27.53 -22.48
CA ASN A 84 10.66 -26.12 -22.57
C ASN A 84 9.52 -25.15 -22.19
N THR A 85 8.29 -25.44 -22.64
CA THR A 85 7.12 -24.62 -22.29
C THR A 85 6.77 -24.76 -20.81
N PHE A 86 6.89 -25.97 -20.26
CA PHE A 86 6.64 -26.27 -18.85
C PHE A 86 7.64 -25.59 -17.91
N THR A 87 8.94 -25.66 -18.22
CA THR A 87 9.98 -25.00 -17.40
C THR A 87 9.84 -23.49 -17.44
N LEU A 88 9.53 -22.91 -18.61
CA LEU A 88 9.28 -21.48 -18.75
C LEU A 88 8.07 -21.03 -17.91
N ALA A 89 6.94 -21.75 -17.99
CA ALA A 89 5.74 -21.43 -17.21
C ALA A 89 6.00 -21.53 -15.70
N THR A 90 6.73 -22.56 -15.27
CA THR A 90 7.11 -22.76 -13.87
C THR A 90 8.00 -21.62 -13.37
N LEU A 91 8.97 -21.19 -14.18
CA LEU A 91 9.88 -20.09 -13.83
C LEU A 91 9.15 -18.75 -13.70
N ILE A 92 8.18 -18.47 -14.58
CA ILE A 92 7.31 -17.29 -14.48
C ILE A 92 6.49 -17.33 -13.19
N CYS A 93 5.89 -18.48 -12.86
CA CYS A 93 5.10 -18.65 -11.62
C CYS A 93 5.94 -18.42 -10.36
N ILE A 94 7.15 -18.98 -10.32
CA ILE A 94 8.10 -18.76 -9.21
C ILE A 94 8.44 -17.27 -9.09
N GLY A 95 8.75 -16.61 -10.21
CA GLY A 95 9.04 -15.18 -10.25
C GLY A 95 7.89 -14.34 -9.70
N GLN A 96 6.66 -14.65 -10.09
CA GLN A 96 5.46 -13.96 -9.64
C GLN A 96 5.24 -14.13 -8.12
N CYS A 97 5.38 -15.35 -7.62
CA CYS A 97 5.28 -15.63 -6.17
C CYS A 97 6.32 -14.86 -5.36
N LEU A 98 7.57 -14.81 -5.83
CA LEU A 98 8.66 -14.09 -5.17
C LEU A 98 8.38 -12.58 -5.12
N ILE A 99 7.90 -12.02 -6.22
CA ILE A 99 7.56 -10.59 -6.30
C ILE A 99 6.39 -10.25 -5.36
N LEU A 100 5.33 -11.07 -5.36
CA LEU A 100 4.19 -10.87 -4.46
C LEU A 100 4.60 -10.94 -2.99
N GLY A 101 5.41 -11.94 -2.63
CA GLY A 101 5.96 -12.08 -1.28
C GLY A 101 6.84 -10.91 -0.87
N SER A 102 7.66 -10.40 -1.80
CA SER A 102 8.53 -9.24 -1.57
C SER A 102 7.72 -7.97 -1.28
N ILE A 103 6.63 -7.71 -2.03
CA ILE A 103 5.75 -6.56 -1.74
C ILE A 103 5.13 -6.69 -0.37
N ALA A 104 4.58 -7.87 -0.04
CA ALA A 104 3.95 -8.09 1.25
C ALA A 104 4.97 -7.81 2.38
N PHE A 105 6.19 -8.34 2.24
CA PHE A 105 7.27 -8.12 3.19
C PHE A 105 7.64 -6.63 3.33
N PHE A 106 7.90 -5.93 2.23
CA PHE A 106 8.29 -4.51 2.30
C PHE A 106 7.16 -3.59 2.76
N SER A 107 5.91 -3.91 2.41
CA SER A 107 4.74 -3.18 2.92
C SER A 107 4.57 -3.34 4.43
N TRP A 108 4.87 -4.53 4.95
CA TRP A 108 4.91 -4.78 6.40
C TRP A 108 6.04 -4.02 7.10
N CYS A 109 7.24 -4.01 6.54
CA CYS A 109 8.34 -3.20 7.07
C CYS A 109 7.99 -1.70 7.06
N LEU A 110 7.39 -1.22 5.96
CA LEU A 110 6.94 0.17 5.84
C LEU A 110 5.89 0.53 6.89
N TYR A 111 4.93 -0.37 7.13
CA TYR A 111 3.93 -0.21 8.19
C TYR A 111 4.58 -0.03 9.56
N LEU A 112 5.58 -0.85 9.90
CA LEU A 112 6.29 -0.74 11.18
C LEU A 112 7.01 0.61 11.32
N CYS A 113 7.70 1.07 10.27
CA CYS A 113 8.35 2.38 10.27
C CYS A 113 7.36 3.54 10.41
N PHE A 114 6.22 3.48 9.71
CA PHE A 114 5.16 4.47 9.83
C PHE A 114 4.57 4.51 11.23
N ARG A 115 4.33 3.34 11.84
CA ARG A 115 3.80 3.26 13.22
C ARG A 115 4.77 3.87 14.23
N ASP A 116 6.06 3.51 14.18
CA ASP A 116 7.07 4.06 15.09
C ASP A 116 7.16 5.59 15.00
N ASN A 117 7.24 6.12 13.78
CA ASN A 117 7.35 7.56 13.53
C ASN A 117 6.10 8.31 14.00
N PHE A 118 4.91 7.79 13.67
CA PHE A 118 3.65 8.46 13.95
C PHE A 118 3.32 8.46 15.44
N VAL A 119 3.45 7.30 16.10
CA VAL A 119 3.20 7.17 17.54
C VAL A 119 4.19 8.01 18.34
N THR A 120 5.48 7.98 17.99
CA THR A 120 6.49 8.81 18.67
C THR A 120 6.19 10.30 18.53
N SER A 121 5.77 10.75 17.36
CA SER A 121 5.44 12.15 17.11
C SER A 121 4.19 12.58 17.86
N LEU A 122 3.16 11.74 17.90
CA LEU A 122 1.94 12.00 18.66
C LEU A 122 2.17 11.97 20.17
N HIS A 123 2.94 11.03 20.70
CA HIS A 123 3.28 11.01 22.12
C HIS A 123 4.04 12.27 22.54
N LYS A 124 4.99 12.74 21.72
CA LYS A 124 5.68 14.00 21.98
C LYS A 124 4.71 15.18 22.04
N LEU A 125 3.72 15.23 21.14
CA LEU A 125 2.70 16.28 21.12
C LEU A 125 1.75 16.18 22.33
N TYR A 126 1.34 14.96 22.70
CA TYR A 126 0.41 14.70 23.80
C TYR A 126 0.97 15.10 25.16
N PHE A 127 2.26 14.81 25.41
CA PHE A 127 2.95 15.20 26.64
C PHE A 127 3.53 16.62 26.59
N SER A 128 3.47 17.30 25.44
CA SER A 128 3.91 18.69 25.33
C SER A 128 2.90 19.62 26.01
N HIS A 129 3.37 20.68 26.67
CA HIS A 129 2.54 21.80 27.16
C HIS A 129 1.28 21.38 27.97
N ASN A 130 1.35 20.28 28.73
CA ASN A 130 0.22 19.74 29.52
C ASN A 130 -1.06 19.49 28.68
N VAL A 131 -0.88 19.18 27.38
CA VAL A 131 -2.00 18.88 26.47
C VAL A 131 -2.80 17.66 26.97
N TYR A 132 -2.13 16.65 27.53
CA TYR A 132 -2.80 15.51 28.17
C TYR A 132 -3.82 15.95 29.24
N TYR A 133 -3.49 16.94 30.06
CA TYR A 133 -4.37 17.43 31.11
C TYR A 133 -5.49 18.28 30.52
N THR A 134 -5.16 19.11 29.52
CA THR A 134 -6.15 19.97 28.85
C THR A 134 -7.22 19.14 28.15
N ILE A 135 -6.82 18.09 27.43
CA ILE A 135 -7.75 17.24 26.67
C ILE A 135 -8.55 16.30 27.58
N ASN A 136 -8.00 15.82 28.71
CA ASN A 136 -8.71 14.87 29.56
C ASN A 136 -9.53 15.53 30.69
N ALA A 137 -9.17 16.73 31.14
CA ALA A 137 -9.74 17.33 32.35
C ALA A 137 -10.35 18.73 32.17
N ILE A 138 -9.99 19.47 31.11
CA ILE A 138 -10.43 20.86 30.92
C ILE A 138 -11.50 20.97 29.82
N ASP A 139 -11.15 20.57 28.60
CA ASP A 139 -12.03 20.62 27.44
C ASP A 139 -11.58 19.56 26.44
N ASP A 140 -12.45 18.59 26.17
CA ASP A 140 -12.18 17.49 25.26
C ASP A 140 -12.00 17.99 23.82
N LYS A 141 -12.38 19.24 23.47
CA LYS A 141 -12.29 19.81 22.11
C LYS A 141 -12.91 18.92 21.02
N GLY A 142 -13.81 18.01 21.40
CA GLY A 142 -14.39 16.98 20.53
C GLY A 142 -13.50 15.75 20.26
N ILE A 143 -12.38 15.61 20.96
CA ILE A 143 -11.46 14.46 20.92
C ILE A 143 -11.82 13.50 22.05
N ASP A 144 -12.68 12.54 21.74
CA ASP A 144 -13.01 11.44 22.65
C ASP A 144 -11.91 10.36 22.62
N ASN A 145 -11.58 9.82 23.80
CA ASN A 145 -10.59 8.76 24.03
C ASN A 145 -9.23 8.95 23.30
N PRO A 146 -8.40 9.93 23.69
CA PRO A 146 -7.13 10.23 23.00
C PRO A 146 -6.16 9.04 23.01
N ASP A 147 -6.12 8.27 24.10
CA ASP A 147 -5.23 7.11 24.22
C ASP A 147 -5.60 6.00 23.21
N GLN A 148 -6.91 5.79 23.01
CA GLN A 148 -7.40 4.82 22.03
C GLN A 148 -7.09 5.28 20.60
N ARG A 149 -7.21 6.59 20.32
CA ARG A 149 -6.87 7.15 19.01
C ARG A 149 -5.39 6.99 18.69
N ILE A 150 -4.51 7.31 19.64
CA ILE A 150 -3.04 7.22 19.46
C ILE A 150 -2.59 5.77 19.23
N THR A 151 -3.25 4.80 19.88
CA THR A 151 -2.87 3.39 19.77
C THR A 151 -3.57 2.68 18.61
N GLN A 152 -4.90 2.58 18.63
CA GLN A 152 -5.66 1.74 17.70
C GLN A 152 -5.88 2.39 16.35
N ASP A 153 -6.25 3.66 16.31
CA ASP A 153 -6.63 4.32 15.06
C ASP A 153 -5.40 4.65 14.21
N VAL A 154 -4.32 5.09 14.85
CA VAL A 154 -3.01 5.24 14.21
C VAL A 154 -2.54 3.93 13.61
N GLU A 155 -2.65 2.83 14.35
CA GLU A 155 -2.23 1.52 13.87
C GLU A 155 -3.02 1.11 12.61
N LYS A 156 -4.35 1.25 12.65
CA LYS A 156 -5.22 0.95 11.50
C LYS A 156 -4.91 1.85 10.31
N LEU A 157 -4.70 3.15 10.54
CA LEU A 157 -4.36 4.13 9.51
C LEU A 157 -3.03 3.79 8.84
N CYS A 158 -1.96 3.60 9.62
CA CYS A 158 -0.63 3.27 9.11
C CYS A 158 -0.65 1.94 8.35
N ARG A 159 -1.39 0.94 8.83
CA ARG A 159 -1.53 -0.34 8.14
C ARG A 159 -2.23 -0.18 6.80
N LEU A 160 -3.36 0.53 6.75
CA LEU A 160 -4.09 0.77 5.50
C LEU A 160 -3.29 1.59 4.50
N LEU A 161 -2.57 2.62 4.99
CA LEU A 161 -1.69 3.43 4.16
C LEU A 161 -0.59 2.59 3.54
N ALA A 162 0.20 1.88 4.36
CA ALA A 162 1.34 1.11 3.89
C ALA A 162 0.96 -0.07 2.98
N THR A 163 -0.13 -0.78 3.28
CA THR A 163 -0.47 -2.03 2.57
C THR A 163 -1.37 -1.83 1.35
N LYS A 164 -2.28 -0.84 1.36
CA LYS A 164 -3.28 -0.67 0.29
C LYS A 164 -3.07 0.60 -0.50
N ILE A 165 -2.91 1.73 0.18
CA ILE A 165 -2.93 3.05 -0.48
C ILE A 165 -1.58 3.35 -1.13
N THR A 166 -0.46 3.18 -0.42
CA THR A 166 0.88 3.48 -0.93
C THR A 166 1.22 2.68 -2.19
N PRO A 167 1.04 1.35 -2.25
CA PRO A 167 1.34 0.59 -3.47
C PRO A 167 0.42 1.00 -4.65
N SER A 168 -0.88 1.15 -4.40
CA SER A 168 -1.85 1.46 -5.45
C SER A 168 -1.69 2.87 -6.02
N LEU A 169 -1.49 3.86 -5.14
CA LEU A 169 -1.36 5.27 -5.52
C LEU A 169 -0.08 5.54 -6.30
N LEU A 170 1.03 4.90 -5.92
CA LEU A 170 2.32 5.09 -6.56
C LEU A 170 2.39 4.40 -7.93
N VAL A 171 1.70 3.28 -8.10
CA VAL A 171 1.71 2.50 -9.34
C VAL A 171 0.72 3.05 -10.38
N ALA A 172 -0.41 3.60 -9.95
CA ALA A 172 -1.46 4.15 -10.82
C ALA A 172 -0.95 5.05 -11.97
N PRO A 173 -0.10 6.07 -11.75
CA PRO A 173 0.35 6.95 -12.84
C PRO A 173 1.22 6.21 -13.88
N PHE A 174 2.03 5.25 -13.46
CA PHE A 174 2.86 4.45 -14.39
C PHE A 174 2.01 3.57 -15.29
N VAL A 175 0.98 2.93 -14.72
CA VAL A 175 0.03 2.11 -15.47
C VAL A 175 -0.71 2.95 -16.50
N ILE A 176 -1.26 4.09 -16.06
CA ILE A 176 -1.98 5.01 -16.94
C ILE A 176 -1.06 5.46 -18.08
N GLY A 177 0.18 5.85 -17.79
CA GLY A 177 1.15 6.26 -18.81
C GLY A 177 1.48 5.14 -19.80
N PHE A 178 1.75 3.93 -19.31
CA PHE A 178 2.07 2.77 -20.16
C PHE A 178 0.91 2.40 -21.09
N TYR A 179 -0.31 2.29 -20.56
CA TYR A 179 -1.48 1.98 -21.39
C TYR A 179 -1.81 3.11 -22.36
N THR A 180 -1.64 4.38 -21.97
CA THR A 180 -1.82 5.52 -22.87
C THR A 180 -0.84 5.45 -24.05
N PHE A 181 0.44 5.12 -23.80
CA PHE A 181 1.42 4.95 -24.86
C PHE A 181 1.08 3.77 -25.78
N LYS A 182 0.69 2.63 -25.21
CA LYS A 182 0.25 1.45 -25.96
C LYS A 182 -0.94 1.74 -26.89
N THR A 183 -1.90 2.54 -26.43
CA THR A 183 -3.05 2.96 -27.26
C THR A 183 -2.64 3.88 -28.40
N TRP A 184 -1.56 4.65 -28.23
CA TRP A 184 -1.07 5.55 -29.28
C TRP A 184 -0.24 4.83 -30.36
N GLU A 185 0.39 3.71 -30.00
CA GLU A 185 1.17 2.87 -30.91
C GLU A 185 0.31 1.92 -31.77
N THR A 186 -0.98 1.76 -31.45
CA THR A 186 -1.96 0.93 -32.19
C THR A 186 -2.78 1.78 -33.15
#